data_AF-A0A3C1P2W0-F1
#
_entry.id   AF-A0A3C1P2W0-F1
#
_cell.length_a   1.000
_cell.length_b   1.000
_cell.length_c   1.000
_cell.angle_alpha   90.00
_cell.angle_beta   90.00
_cell.angle_gamma   90.00
#
_symmetry.space_group_name_H-M   'P 1'
#
loop_
_entity.id
_entity.type
_entity.pdbx_description
1 polymer ?
#
loop_
_entity_poly.entity_id
_entity_poly.type
_entity_poly.pdbx_seq_one_letter_code
_entity_poly.pdbx_strand_id
1 'polypeptide(L)'
;MGVARWINIGAILLVIFTVTIAISQEVGYGMPPSELGVFQRLALFGACAAPILNLLRGMRPQHYGIALLVSLAGVFFSGREIIDNATGQLTIDPNEVVLGRPMFEWAFAAFILIILGVGIMLIWTSSWMAIDYGLVHHYGPSRTWAFASMIWLGCYILFTLIQVPVQCGWRCPADPTSSGGKGWQFTFAITNASGTDATISISAFVAIMLGIGMLSLIAGSVMNHKMISQLDGKLS
;
A
#
# COMPACT_ATOMS: atom_id res chain seq x y z
N MET A 1 9.87 11.95 18.98
CA MET A 1 10.06 11.97 17.51
C MET A 1 10.04 10.57 16.86
N GLY A 2 10.63 9.54 17.47
CA GLY A 2 10.66 8.18 16.87
C GLY A 2 9.27 7.60 16.55
N VAL A 3 8.30 7.73 17.46
CA VAL A 3 6.93 7.19 17.27
C VAL A 3 6.22 7.76 16.04
N ALA A 4 6.30 9.07 15.82
CA ALA A 4 5.66 9.71 14.67
C ALA A 4 6.27 9.25 13.33
N ARG A 5 7.58 9.01 13.27
CA ARG A 5 8.25 8.42 12.09
C ARG A 5 7.75 7.00 11.82
N TRP A 6 7.60 6.18 12.86
CA TRP A 6 7.04 4.83 12.72
C TRP A 6 5.59 4.83 12.27
N ILE A 7 4.78 5.78 12.71
CA ILE A 7 3.39 5.89 12.25
C ILE A 7 3.32 6.28 10.76
N ASN A 8 4.19 7.18 10.29
CA ASN A 8 4.26 7.51 8.85
C ASN A 8 4.71 6.29 8.00
N ILE A 9 5.68 5.49 8.49
CA ILE A 9 6.07 4.24 7.84
C ILE A 9 4.91 3.23 7.84
N GLY A 10 4.23 3.08 8.98
CA GLY A 10 3.06 2.22 9.13
C GLY A 10 1.93 2.61 8.19
N ALA A 11 1.71 3.90 7.96
CA ALA A 11 0.72 4.40 7.01
C ALA A 11 1.04 3.95 5.57
N ILE A 12 2.31 4.03 5.14
CA ILE A 12 2.74 3.55 3.82
C ILE A 12 2.52 2.03 3.71
N LEU A 13 2.89 1.28 4.75
CA LEU A 13 2.70 -0.18 4.78
C LEU A 13 1.21 -0.58 4.76
N LEU A 14 0.33 0.18 5.42
CA LEU A 14 -1.12 -0.05 5.38
C LEU A 14 -1.68 0.13 3.97
N VAL A 15 -1.22 1.15 3.24
CA VAL A 15 -1.59 1.35 1.84
C VAL A 15 -1.05 0.22 0.96
N ILE A 16 0.22 -0.16 1.13
CA ILE A 16 0.82 -1.30 0.42
C ILE A 16 -0.01 -2.57 0.65
N PHE A 17 -0.37 -2.85 1.90
CA PHE A 17 -1.19 -4.00 2.26
C PHE A 17 -2.55 -3.99 1.55
N THR A 18 -3.26 -2.86 1.59
CA THR A 18 -4.57 -2.69 0.96
C THR A 18 -4.48 -2.90 -0.56
N VAL A 19 -3.50 -2.29 -1.22
CA VAL A 19 -3.27 -2.44 -2.67
C VAL A 19 -2.88 -3.88 -3.03
N THR A 20 -2.12 -4.55 -2.16
CA THR A 20 -1.73 -5.95 -2.36
C THR A 20 -2.95 -6.86 -2.42
N ILE A 21 -3.89 -6.70 -1.49
CA ILE A 21 -5.11 -7.49 -1.46
C ILE A 21 -5.89 -7.27 -2.75
N ALA A 22 -6.13 -6.02 -3.14
CA ALA A 22 -6.91 -5.69 -4.33
C ALA A 22 -6.30 -6.29 -5.61
N ILE A 23 -4.99 -6.11 -5.83
CA ILE A 23 -4.31 -6.66 -7.01
C ILE A 23 -4.25 -8.19 -6.97
N SER A 24 -4.12 -8.78 -5.78
CA SER A 24 -4.09 -10.24 -5.66
C SER A 24 -5.37 -10.90 -6.14
N GLN A 25 -6.52 -10.24 -5.97
CA GLN A 25 -7.79 -10.73 -6.49
C GLN A 25 -7.91 -10.51 -7.99
N GLU A 26 -7.55 -9.34 -8.50
CA GLU A 26 -7.58 -9.06 -9.95
C GLU A 26 -6.71 -10.04 -10.74
N VAL A 27 -5.47 -10.24 -10.30
CA VAL A 27 -4.54 -11.17 -10.94
C VAL A 27 -4.95 -12.64 -10.70
N GLY A 28 -5.47 -12.95 -9.52
CA GLY A 28 -5.90 -14.30 -9.15
C GLY A 28 -7.08 -14.81 -9.98
N TYR A 29 -8.10 -13.96 -10.13
CA TYR A 29 -9.36 -14.28 -10.81
C TYR A 29 -9.40 -13.80 -12.27
N GLY A 30 -8.31 -13.22 -12.77
CA GLY A 30 -8.22 -12.71 -14.14
C GLY A 30 -9.24 -11.60 -14.42
N MET A 31 -9.52 -10.76 -13.43
CA MET A 31 -10.47 -9.66 -13.52
C MET A 31 -9.72 -8.38 -13.92
N PRO A 32 -10.17 -7.63 -14.95
CA PRO A 32 -9.62 -6.31 -15.22
C PRO A 32 -10.00 -5.33 -14.09
N PRO A 33 -9.17 -4.32 -13.79
CA PRO A 33 -9.52 -3.30 -12.80
C PRO A 33 -10.72 -2.47 -13.28
N SER A 34 -11.63 -2.11 -12.36
CA SER A 34 -12.76 -1.22 -12.65
C SER A 34 -12.28 0.23 -12.87
N GLU A 35 -13.04 1.02 -13.65
CA GLU A 35 -12.73 2.44 -13.88
C GLU A 35 -12.57 3.22 -12.56
N LEU A 36 -13.51 3.05 -11.64
CA LEU A 36 -13.48 3.71 -10.32
C LEU A 36 -12.37 3.15 -9.42
N GLY A 37 -12.08 1.85 -9.49
CA GLY A 37 -11.00 1.21 -8.75
C GLY A 37 -9.61 1.75 -9.11
N VAL A 38 -9.38 2.11 -10.38
CA VAL A 38 -8.13 2.78 -10.79
C VAL A 38 -7.99 4.13 -10.10
N PHE A 39 -9.06 4.94 -10.06
CA PHE A 39 -9.03 6.24 -9.37
C PHE A 39 -8.81 6.10 -7.86
N GLN A 40 -9.41 5.09 -7.23
CA GLN A 40 -9.17 4.80 -5.81
C GLN A 40 -7.72 4.43 -5.53
N ARG A 41 -7.10 3.61 -6.37
CA ARG A 41 -5.67 3.27 -6.22
C ARG A 41 -4.78 4.49 -6.38
N LEU A 42 -5.08 5.36 -7.36
CA LEU A 42 -4.37 6.63 -7.53
C LEU A 42 -4.52 7.52 -6.29
N ALA A 43 -5.72 7.56 -5.69
CA ALA A 43 -5.93 8.28 -4.44
C ALA A 43 -5.15 7.65 -3.27
N LEU A 44 -5.09 6.33 -3.14
CA LEU A 44 -4.26 5.66 -2.12
C LEU A 44 -2.77 5.98 -2.30
N PHE A 45 -2.26 5.93 -3.54
CA PHE A 45 -0.86 6.31 -3.83
C PHE A 45 -0.60 7.79 -3.55
N GLY A 46 -1.54 8.67 -3.89
CA GLY A 46 -1.43 10.10 -3.57
C GLY A 46 -1.51 10.37 -2.07
N ALA A 47 -2.29 9.61 -1.30
CA ALA A 47 -2.33 9.72 0.16
C ALA A 47 -0.96 9.38 0.80
N CYS A 48 -0.19 8.48 0.20
CA CYS A 48 1.19 8.18 0.60
C CYS A 48 2.18 9.32 0.35
N ALA A 49 1.85 10.33 -0.48
CA ALA A 49 2.75 11.46 -0.72
C ALA A 49 3.06 12.23 0.58
N ALA A 50 2.08 12.38 1.47
CA ALA A 50 2.26 13.08 2.75
C ALA A 50 3.24 12.37 3.70
N PRO A 51 3.08 11.08 4.05
CA PRO A 51 4.03 10.38 4.91
C PRO A 51 5.42 10.30 4.29
N ILE A 52 5.53 10.17 2.96
CA ILE A 52 6.82 10.22 2.25
C ILE A 52 7.49 11.58 2.43
N LEU A 53 6.76 12.67 2.20
CA LEU A 53 7.28 14.03 2.40
C LEU A 53 7.65 14.29 3.86
N ASN A 54 6.86 13.79 4.82
CA ASN A 54 7.16 13.87 6.24
C ASN A 54 8.45 13.14 6.62
N LEU A 55 8.68 11.95 6.06
CA LEU A 55 9.89 11.18 6.31
C LEU A 55 11.11 11.85 5.65
N LEU A 56 10.98 12.40 4.44
CA LEU A 56 12.10 12.99 3.70
C LEU A 56 12.47 14.40 4.18
N ARG A 57 11.49 15.27 4.43
CA ARG A 57 11.69 16.72 4.69
C ARG A 57 11.38 17.15 6.12
N GLY A 58 11.05 16.20 7.00
CA GLY A 58 10.59 16.47 8.36
C GLY A 58 9.08 16.66 8.45
N MET A 59 8.55 16.53 9.67
CA MET A 59 7.10 16.54 9.93
C MET A 59 6.54 17.96 9.80
N ARG A 60 5.59 18.16 8.88
CA ARG A 60 4.93 19.46 8.68
C ARG A 60 3.42 19.31 8.53
N PRO A 61 2.60 20.20 9.12
CA PRO A 61 1.14 20.17 8.99
C PRO A 61 0.69 20.31 7.53
N GLN A 62 1.44 21.03 6.70
CA GLN A 62 1.13 21.21 5.28
C GLN A 62 1.09 19.90 4.49
N HIS A 63 1.98 18.94 4.79
CA HIS A 63 1.99 17.65 4.11
C HIS A 63 0.73 16.84 4.45
N TYR A 64 0.29 16.87 5.71
CA TYR A 64 -0.94 16.23 6.15
C TYR A 64 -2.19 16.77 5.43
N GLY A 65 -2.21 18.07 5.10
CA GLY A 65 -3.25 18.66 4.26
C GLY A 65 -3.38 18.00 2.88
N ILE A 66 -2.25 17.62 2.26
CA ILE A 66 -2.25 16.91 0.97
C ILE A 66 -2.92 15.54 1.10
N ALA A 67 -2.54 14.77 2.15
CA ALA A 67 -3.17 13.47 2.39
C ALA A 67 -4.67 13.58 2.64
N LEU A 68 -5.14 14.61 3.36
CA LEU A 68 -6.57 14.84 3.57
C LEU A 68 -7.30 15.10 2.25
N LEU A 69 -6.80 16.01 1.40
CA LEU A 69 -7.45 16.34 0.13
C LEU A 69 -7.53 15.13 -0.81
N VAL A 70 -6.45 14.35 -0.91
CA VAL A 70 -6.44 13.14 -1.74
C VAL A 70 -7.34 12.05 -1.16
N SER A 71 -7.35 11.88 0.17
CA SER A 71 -8.22 10.89 0.81
C SER A 71 -9.70 11.24 0.66
N LEU A 72 -10.06 12.52 0.69
CA LEU A 72 -11.42 12.97 0.38
C LEU A 72 -11.84 12.63 -1.05
N ALA A 73 -10.93 12.76 -2.03
CA ALA A 73 -11.19 12.30 -3.39
C ALA A 73 -11.40 10.77 -3.43
N GLY A 74 -10.61 10.00 -2.68
CA GLY A 74 -10.79 8.55 -2.51
C GLY A 74 -12.15 8.16 -1.91
N VAL A 75 -12.59 8.89 -0.87
CA VAL A 75 -13.93 8.75 -0.27
C VAL A 75 -15.02 9.05 -1.29
N PHE A 76 -14.83 10.05 -2.15
CA PHE A 76 -15.81 10.36 -3.20
C PHE A 76 -15.96 9.23 -4.22
N PHE A 77 -14.85 8.67 -4.72
CA PHE A 77 -14.90 7.57 -5.69
C PHE A 77 -15.48 6.28 -5.10
N SER A 78 -15.05 5.90 -3.89
CA SER A 78 -15.57 4.71 -3.21
C SER A 78 -17.01 4.90 -2.70
N GLY A 79 -17.37 6.11 -2.27
CA GLY A 79 -18.74 6.46 -1.93
C GLY A 79 -19.68 6.39 -3.12
N ARG A 80 -19.21 6.71 -4.33
CA ARG A 80 -19.98 6.54 -5.56
C ARG A 80 -20.31 5.07 -5.82
N GLU A 81 -19.34 4.16 -5.69
CA GLU A 81 -19.59 2.71 -5.84
C GLU A 81 -20.58 2.17 -4.80
N ILE A 82 -20.53 2.68 -3.56
CA ILE A 82 -21.52 2.32 -2.52
C ILE A 82 -22.94 2.74 -2.95
N ILE A 83 -23.08 3.92 -3.54
CA ILE A 83 -24.38 4.42 -4.04
C ILE A 83 -24.85 3.61 -5.25
N ASP A 84 -23.96 3.34 -6.19
CA ASP A 84 -24.27 2.57 -7.42
C ASP A 84 -24.66 1.12 -7.06
N ASN A 85 -24.02 0.53 -6.04
CA ASN A 85 -24.44 -0.75 -5.46
C ASN A 85 -25.81 -0.66 -4.76
N ALA A 86 -26.05 0.37 -3.95
CA ALA A 86 -27.32 0.54 -3.24
C ALA A 86 -28.52 0.77 -4.18
N THR A 87 -28.28 1.36 -5.35
CA THR A 87 -29.30 1.59 -6.40
C THR A 87 -29.47 0.39 -7.34
N GLY A 88 -28.65 -0.67 -7.18
CA GLY A 88 -28.69 -1.87 -8.02
C GLY A 88 -28.15 -1.67 -9.42
N GLN A 89 -27.40 -0.59 -9.67
CA GLN A 89 -26.77 -0.31 -10.95
C GLN A 89 -25.44 -1.07 -11.13
N LEU A 90 -24.81 -1.47 -10.02
CA LEU A 90 -23.56 -2.20 -10.01
C LEU A 90 -23.80 -3.71 -9.90
N THR A 91 -23.21 -4.50 -10.81
CA THR A 91 -23.21 -5.97 -10.70
C THR A 91 -21.93 -6.45 -10.03
N ILE A 92 -22.02 -6.91 -8.79
CA ILE A 92 -20.85 -7.38 -8.02
C ILE A 92 -20.47 -8.81 -8.43
N ASP A 93 -19.21 -9.01 -8.82
CA ASP A 93 -18.65 -10.35 -9.01
C ASP A 93 -18.42 -11.02 -7.63
N PRO A 94 -18.82 -12.29 -7.43
CA PRO A 94 -18.60 -13.01 -6.17
C PRO A 94 -17.14 -13.04 -5.70
N ASN A 95 -16.18 -12.92 -6.63
CA ASN A 95 -14.75 -12.93 -6.34
C ASN A 95 -14.21 -11.56 -5.88
N GLU A 96 -15.02 -10.51 -5.95
CA GLU A 96 -14.69 -9.16 -5.46
C GLU A 96 -15.12 -8.93 -4.00
N VAL A 97 -15.58 -9.99 -3.34
CA VAL A 97 -16.01 -9.97 -1.94
C VAL A 97 -14.90 -10.54 -1.04
N VAL A 98 -14.46 -9.75 -0.05
CA VAL A 98 -13.54 -10.21 1.00
C VAL A 98 -14.19 -10.07 2.36
N LEU A 99 -14.12 -11.15 3.13
CA LEU A 99 -14.76 -11.25 4.46
C LEU A 99 -16.26 -10.93 4.42
N GLY A 100 -16.95 -11.31 3.33
CA GLY A 100 -18.37 -11.06 3.15
C GLY A 100 -18.73 -9.61 2.81
N ARG A 101 -17.75 -8.73 2.56
CA ARG A 101 -17.95 -7.34 2.13
C ARG A 101 -17.30 -7.07 0.77
N PRO A 102 -17.93 -6.28 -0.11
CA PRO A 102 -17.32 -5.87 -1.38
C PRO A 102 -16.00 -5.10 -1.16
N MET A 103 -15.06 -5.22 -2.11
CA MET A 103 -13.75 -4.55 -2.06
C MET A 103 -13.84 -3.03 -1.89
N PHE A 104 -14.81 -2.39 -2.54
CA PHE A 104 -14.98 -0.93 -2.46
C PHE A 104 -15.35 -0.45 -1.04
N GLU A 105 -16.03 -1.27 -0.23
CA GLU A 105 -16.32 -0.92 1.17
C GLU A 105 -15.02 -0.90 2.01
N TRP A 106 -14.10 -1.83 1.73
CA TRP A 106 -12.77 -1.85 2.35
C TRP A 106 -11.92 -0.66 1.94
N ALA A 107 -11.98 -0.27 0.66
CA ALA A 107 -11.30 0.93 0.16
C ALA A 107 -11.86 2.20 0.85
N PHE A 108 -13.18 2.31 0.95
CA PHE A 108 -13.84 3.40 1.68
C PHE A 108 -13.37 3.47 3.14
N ALA A 109 -13.39 2.33 3.84
CA ALA A 109 -12.91 2.25 5.22
C ALA A 109 -11.44 2.65 5.36
N ALA A 110 -10.58 2.25 4.42
CA ALA A 110 -9.16 2.65 4.41
C ALA A 110 -8.99 4.17 4.29
N PHE A 111 -9.75 4.85 3.42
CA PHE A 111 -9.69 6.31 3.32
C PHE A 111 -10.18 7.01 4.59
N ILE A 112 -11.25 6.51 5.22
CA ILE A 112 -11.72 7.04 6.51
C ILE A 112 -10.64 6.86 7.58
N LEU A 113 -9.98 5.71 7.65
CA LEU A 113 -8.87 5.47 8.58
C LEU A 113 -7.69 6.41 8.32
N ILE A 114 -7.36 6.71 7.06
CA ILE A 114 -6.32 7.69 6.72
C ILE A 114 -6.73 9.08 7.20
N ILE A 115 -7.96 9.52 6.94
CA ILE A 115 -8.47 10.84 7.37
C ILE A 115 -8.41 10.95 8.90
N LEU A 116 -8.88 9.93 9.62
CA LEU A 116 -8.84 9.89 11.08
C LEU A 116 -7.40 9.87 11.60
N GLY A 117 -6.52 9.06 11.00
CA GLY A 117 -5.10 9.00 11.37
C GLY A 117 -4.39 10.34 11.17
N VAL A 118 -4.69 11.04 10.07
CA VAL A 118 -4.17 12.38 9.80
C VAL A 118 -4.75 13.40 10.78
N GLY A 119 -6.04 13.32 11.12
CA GLY A 119 -6.68 14.18 12.12
C GLY A 119 -6.10 13.99 13.52
N ILE A 120 -5.93 12.74 13.96
CA ILE A 120 -5.29 12.41 15.24
C ILE A 120 -3.86 12.92 15.25
N MET A 121 -3.14 12.73 14.14
CA MET A 121 -1.82 13.35 13.97
C MET A 121 -1.97 14.83 14.21
N LEU A 122 -2.73 15.58 13.40
CA LEU A 122 -2.96 17.04 13.47
C LEU A 122 -3.45 17.62 14.81
N ILE A 123 -3.96 16.78 15.72
CA ILE A 123 -4.25 17.17 17.11
C ILE A 123 -3.01 17.01 18.02
N TRP A 124 -2.17 16.01 17.76
CA TRP A 124 -0.92 15.77 18.49
C TRP A 124 0.19 16.76 18.13
N THR A 125 0.10 17.97 18.68
CA THR A 125 1.01 19.10 18.42
C THR A 125 2.50 18.80 18.63
N SER A 126 2.84 17.97 19.60
CA SER A 126 4.21 17.51 19.84
C SER A 126 4.82 16.75 18.64
N SER A 127 4.03 16.28 17.69
CA SER A 127 4.53 15.56 16.52
C SER A 127 5.13 16.48 15.44
N TRP A 128 4.60 17.68 15.17
CA TRP A 128 5.19 18.64 14.21
C TRP A 128 5.89 19.85 14.84
N MET A 129 5.69 20.13 16.12
CA MET A 129 6.43 21.24 16.76
C MET A 129 7.87 20.88 17.09
N ALA A 130 8.19 19.58 17.07
CA ALA A 130 9.55 19.08 17.21
C ALA A 130 10.34 19.39 15.93
N ILE A 131 11.47 20.11 16.04
CA ILE A 131 12.36 20.39 14.91
C ILE A 131 12.91 19.06 14.39
N ASP A 132 12.45 18.64 13.20
CA ASP A 132 12.89 17.43 12.52
C ASP A 132 13.48 17.80 11.16
N TYR A 133 14.74 17.43 10.93
CA TYR A 133 15.46 17.68 9.67
C TYR A 133 15.27 16.55 8.64
N GLY A 134 14.38 15.58 8.91
CA GLY A 134 14.05 14.47 8.01
C GLY A 134 15.05 13.29 8.10
N LEU A 135 14.75 12.19 7.41
CA LEU A 135 15.54 10.94 7.47
C LEU A 135 16.75 10.89 6.53
N VAL A 136 16.93 11.90 5.67
CA VAL A 136 17.99 11.89 4.65
C VAL A 136 19.39 11.90 5.28
N HIS A 137 19.56 12.66 6.37
CA HIS A 137 20.86 12.86 7.04
C HIS A 137 20.97 12.15 8.40
N HIS A 138 19.92 11.44 8.83
CA HIS A 138 19.91 10.72 10.10
C HIS A 138 20.18 9.21 9.92
N TYR A 139 21.03 8.66 10.77
CA TYR A 139 21.34 7.23 10.83
C TYR A 139 20.40 6.52 11.80
N GLY A 140 19.85 5.37 11.38
CA GLY A 140 18.99 4.56 12.23
C GLY A 140 18.10 3.57 11.47
N PRO A 141 17.53 2.57 12.16
CA PRO A 141 16.70 1.54 11.55
C PRO A 141 15.45 2.11 10.85
N SER A 142 14.92 3.24 11.33
CA SER A 142 13.80 3.94 10.69
C SER A 142 14.13 4.37 9.26
N ARG A 143 15.40 4.67 8.94
CA ARG A 143 15.83 5.04 7.58
C ARG A 143 15.66 3.87 6.62
N THR A 144 16.18 2.70 6.99
CA THR A 144 16.07 1.49 6.19
C THR A 144 14.61 1.13 5.91
N TRP A 145 13.76 1.15 6.94
CA TRP A 145 12.33 0.86 6.78
C TRP A 145 11.59 1.88 5.92
N ALA A 146 11.90 3.18 6.09
CA ALA A 146 11.31 4.23 5.26
C ALA A 146 11.67 4.03 3.77
N PHE A 147 12.96 3.90 3.44
CA PHE A 147 13.39 3.70 2.05
C PHE A 147 12.87 2.39 1.44
N ALA A 148 12.90 1.30 2.21
CA ALA A 148 12.34 0.03 1.76
C ALA A 148 10.84 0.15 1.44
N SER A 149 10.05 0.75 2.34
CA SER A 149 8.62 0.97 2.10
C SER A 149 8.35 1.89 0.90
N MET A 150 9.17 2.92 0.69
CA MET A 150 9.06 3.81 -0.48
C MET A 150 9.38 3.09 -1.79
N ILE A 151 10.44 2.28 -1.82
CA ILE A 151 10.82 1.47 -2.99
C ILE A 151 9.70 0.46 -3.29
N TRP A 152 9.21 -0.21 -2.25
CA TRP A 152 8.14 -1.20 -2.38
C TRP A 152 6.85 -0.56 -2.93
N LEU A 153 6.44 0.59 -2.39
CA LEU A 153 5.33 1.37 -2.95
C LEU A 153 5.59 1.78 -4.40
N GLY A 154 6.81 2.21 -4.73
CA GLY A 154 7.21 2.54 -6.09
C GLY A 154 7.04 1.38 -7.06
N CYS A 155 7.36 0.16 -6.64
CA CYS A 155 7.11 -1.05 -7.43
C CYS A 155 5.61 -1.29 -7.67
N TYR A 156 4.75 -1.07 -6.67
CA TYR A 156 3.28 -1.15 -6.87
C TYR A 156 2.75 -0.10 -7.83
N ILE A 157 3.25 1.13 -7.75
CA ILE A 157 2.87 2.21 -8.66
C ILE A 157 3.27 1.82 -10.08
N LEU A 158 4.52 1.40 -10.30
CA LEU A 158 5.00 0.99 -11.62
C LEU A 158 4.21 -0.19 -12.16
N PHE A 159 3.93 -1.19 -11.32
CA PHE A 159 3.12 -2.34 -11.69
C PHE A 159 1.70 -1.93 -12.11
N THR A 160 1.05 -1.04 -11.34
CA THR A 160 -0.28 -0.53 -11.69
C THR A 160 -0.26 0.25 -13.00
N LEU A 161 0.75 1.08 -13.21
CA LEU A 161 0.92 1.85 -14.46
C LEU A 161 1.13 0.95 -15.68
N ILE A 162 1.69 -0.25 -15.52
CA ILE A 162 1.85 -1.23 -16.60
C ILE A 162 0.58 -2.06 -16.76
N GLN A 163 -0.04 -2.51 -15.67
CA GLN A 163 -1.19 -3.42 -15.71
C GLN A 163 -2.43 -2.79 -16.31
N VAL A 164 -2.77 -1.56 -15.91
CA VAL A 164 -3.97 -0.85 -16.38
C VAL A 164 -4.02 -0.76 -17.91
N PRO A 165 -2.98 -0.24 -18.61
CA PRO A 165 -3.02 -0.17 -20.07
C PRO A 165 -2.96 -1.53 -20.76
N VAL A 166 -2.32 -2.54 -20.16
CA VAL A 166 -2.26 -3.89 -20.74
C VAL A 166 -3.61 -4.60 -20.68
N GLN A 167 -4.39 -4.42 -19.61
CA GLN A 167 -5.67 -5.11 -19.43
C GLN A 167 -6.87 -4.32 -19.96
N CYS A 168 -6.88 -2.99 -19.79
CA CYS A 168 -8.00 -2.14 -20.18
C CYS A 168 -7.75 -1.32 -21.45
N GLY A 169 -6.51 -1.23 -21.94
CA GLY A 169 -6.16 -0.23 -22.95
C GLY A 169 -6.36 1.20 -22.41
N TRP A 170 -7.08 2.04 -23.16
CA TRP A 170 -7.33 3.44 -22.79
C TRP A 170 -8.55 3.64 -21.89
N ARG A 171 -9.50 2.70 -21.86
CA ARG A 171 -10.75 2.85 -21.10
C ARG A 171 -11.15 1.54 -20.43
N CYS A 172 -11.12 1.53 -19.10
CA CYS A 172 -11.54 0.36 -18.31
C CYS A 172 -13.08 0.23 -18.32
N PRO A 173 -13.60 -1.01 -18.16
CA PRO A 173 -15.03 -1.23 -17.98
C PRO A 173 -15.52 -0.67 -16.64
N ALA A 174 -16.81 -0.31 -16.59
CA ALA A 174 -17.48 0.10 -15.36
C ALA A 174 -17.68 -1.11 -14.42
N ASP A 175 -18.15 -2.24 -14.96
CA ASP A 175 -18.39 -3.48 -14.24
C ASP A 175 -17.49 -4.61 -14.78
N PRO A 176 -16.40 -4.98 -14.09
CA PRO A 176 -15.55 -6.10 -14.51
C PRO A 176 -16.16 -7.45 -14.12
N THR A 177 -16.15 -8.42 -15.04
CA THR A 177 -16.57 -9.80 -14.78
C THR A 177 -15.38 -10.75 -14.80
N SER A 178 -15.34 -11.73 -13.91
CA SER A 178 -14.28 -12.76 -13.92
C SER A 178 -14.25 -13.57 -15.22
N SER A 179 -13.07 -13.67 -15.81
CA SER A 179 -12.79 -14.50 -16.98
C SER A 179 -12.36 -15.93 -16.60
N GLY A 180 -12.61 -16.35 -15.35
CA GLY A 180 -12.11 -17.60 -14.77
C GLY A 180 -10.67 -17.48 -14.24
N GLY A 181 -10.32 -18.32 -13.25
CA GLY A 181 -9.04 -18.24 -12.53
C GLY A 181 -7.81 -18.40 -13.44
N LYS A 182 -7.14 -17.28 -13.72
CA LYS A 182 -5.88 -17.23 -14.49
C LYS A 182 -4.64 -17.00 -13.61
N GLY A 183 -4.80 -17.04 -12.29
CA GLY A 183 -3.73 -16.82 -11.33
C GLY A 183 -2.83 -18.05 -11.15
N TRP A 184 -1.51 -17.83 -11.21
CA TRP A 184 -0.53 -18.79 -10.71
C TRP A 184 -0.57 -18.76 -9.19
N GLN A 185 -0.65 -19.93 -8.55
CA GLN A 185 -0.60 -20.07 -7.10
C GLN A 185 0.64 -20.88 -6.71
N PHE A 186 1.35 -20.42 -5.68
CA PHE A 186 2.36 -21.21 -5.02
C PHE A 186 1.72 -21.92 -3.84
N THR A 187 1.64 -23.24 -3.92
CA THR A 187 1.15 -24.09 -2.83
C THR A 187 2.33 -24.66 -2.08
N PHE A 188 2.42 -24.36 -0.79
CA PHE A 188 3.37 -25.00 0.12
C PHE A 188 2.63 -26.03 0.95
N ALA A 189 3.17 -27.25 0.96
CA ALA A 189 2.67 -28.35 1.79
C ALA A 189 3.67 -28.58 2.92
N ILE A 190 3.18 -28.60 4.16
CA ILE A 190 3.97 -28.98 5.32
C ILE A 190 3.66 -30.44 5.63
N THR A 191 4.64 -31.32 5.46
CA THR A 191 4.51 -32.74 5.77
C THR A 191 5.14 -33.03 7.12
N ASN A 192 4.31 -33.41 8.10
CA ASN A 192 4.80 -34.02 9.34
C ASN A 192 5.12 -35.51 9.11
N ALA A 193 5.86 -36.11 10.05
CA ALA A 193 6.32 -37.51 10.00
C ALA A 193 5.19 -38.56 9.90
N SER A 194 3.93 -38.18 10.13
CA SER A 194 2.72 -39.01 10.02
C SER A 194 1.95 -38.86 8.71
N GLY A 195 2.42 -38.04 7.75
CA GLY A 195 1.63 -37.63 6.58
C GLY A 195 0.99 -36.25 6.77
N THR A 196 0.73 -35.56 5.66
CA THR A 196 0.36 -34.14 5.47
C THR A 196 -0.58 -33.52 6.51
N ASP A 197 -0.15 -32.41 7.13
CA ASP A 197 -1.02 -31.52 7.89
C ASP A 197 -0.71 -30.06 7.50
N ALA A 198 -1.56 -29.49 6.64
CA ALA A 198 -1.58 -28.12 6.10
C ALA A 198 -0.91 -27.89 4.73
N THR A 199 -1.75 -27.48 3.78
CA THR A 199 -1.40 -26.80 2.54
C THR A 199 -1.85 -25.35 2.62
N ILE A 200 -0.97 -24.42 2.23
CA ILE A 200 -1.33 -23.02 2.11
C ILE A 200 -0.97 -22.59 0.68
N SER A 201 -1.91 -21.93 0.03
CA SER A 201 -1.76 -21.45 -1.34
C SER A 201 -1.73 -19.92 -1.33
N ILE A 202 -0.65 -19.33 -1.80
CA ILE A 202 -0.49 -17.88 -1.95
C ILE A 202 -0.42 -17.57 -3.45
N SER A 203 -1.07 -16.50 -3.89
CA SER A 203 -0.94 -16.07 -5.28
C SER A 203 0.51 -15.71 -5.61
N ALA A 204 0.98 -16.10 -6.79
CA ALA A 204 2.36 -15.86 -7.20
C ALA A 204 2.75 -14.38 -7.14
N PHE A 205 1.77 -13.51 -7.43
CA PHE A 205 1.89 -12.07 -7.28
C PHE A 205 2.27 -11.65 -5.86
N VAL A 206 1.55 -12.12 -4.84
CA VAL A 206 1.80 -11.78 -3.43
C VAL A 206 3.19 -12.27 -3.01
N ALA A 207 3.58 -13.48 -3.41
CA ALA A 207 4.91 -14.01 -3.10
C ALA A 207 6.04 -13.17 -3.73
N ILE A 208 5.90 -12.77 -5.00
CA ILE A 208 6.88 -11.92 -5.68
C ILE A 208 6.98 -10.56 -5.00
N MET A 209 5.84 -9.93 -4.67
CA MET A 209 5.84 -8.61 -4.03
C MET A 209 6.40 -8.64 -2.61
N LEU A 210 6.12 -9.68 -1.83
CA LEU A 210 6.77 -9.90 -0.53
C LEU A 210 8.28 -10.10 -0.70
N GLY A 211 8.71 -10.82 -1.74
CA GLY A 211 10.13 -10.98 -2.08
C GLY A 211 10.81 -9.63 -2.40
N ILE A 212 10.17 -8.77 -3.20
CA ILE A 212 10.66 -7.41 -3.48
C ILE A 212 10.75 -6.59 -2.19
N GLY A 213 9.73 -6.67 -1.32
CA GLY A 213 9.74 -6.04 0.00
C GLY A 213 10.92 -6.49 0.86
N MET A 214 11.16 -7.80 0.97
CA MET A 214 12.31 -8.35 1.71
C MET A 214 13.65 -7.92 1.11
N LEU A 215 13.80 -7.97 -0.21
CA LEU A 215 15.03 -7.53 -0.89
C LEU A 215 15.31 -6.05 -0.65
N SER A 216 14.27 -5.21 -0.67
CA SER A 216 14.42 -3.77 -0.38
C SER A 216 14.88 -3.50 1.06
N LEU A 217 14.41 -4.30 2.03
CA LEU A 217 14.83 -4.23 3.43
C LEU A 217 16.30 -4.69 3.59
N ILE A 218 16.69 -5.80 2.95
CA ILE A 218 18.07 -6.29 3.00
C ILE A 218 19.02 -5.26 2.38
N ALA A 219 18.70 -4.75 1.20
CA ALA A 219 19.50 -3.73 0.53
C ALA A 219 19.64 -2.46 1.39
N GLY A 220 18.53 -1.98 1.97
CA GLY A 220 18.55 -0.82 2.86
C GLY A 220 19.32 -1.05 4.16
N SER A 221 19.36 -2.29 4.67
CA SER A 221 20.14 -2.66 5.86
C SER A 221 21.63 -2.67 5.55
N VAL A 222 22.04 -3.26 4.43
CA VAL A 222 23.43 -3.29 3.97
C VAL A 222 23.97 -1.89 3.72
N MET A 223 23.18 -1.01 3.08
CA MET A 223 23.58 0.38 2.85
C MET A 223 23.76 1.15 4.16
N ASN A 224 22.85 0.95 5.13
CA ASN A 224 22.95 1.60 6.44
C ASN A 224 24.21 1.12 7.19
N HIS A 225 24.52 -0.18 7.16
CA HIS A 225 25.73 -0.73 7.78
C HIS A 225 27.01 -0.19 7.14
N LYS A 226 27.08 -0.12 5.79
CA LYS A 226 28.25 0.44 5.09
C LYS A 226 28.50 1.89 5.45
N MET A 227 27.46 2.72 5.57
CA MET A 227 27.62 4.11 5.99
C MET A 227 28.09 4.25 7.44
N ILE A 228 27.61 3.41 8.36
CA ILE A 228 28.09 3.41 9.75
C ILE A 228 29.58 3.09 9.79
N SER A 229 30.02 2.03 9.10
CA SER A 229 31.46 1.67 9.05
C SER A 229 32.35 2.77 8.46
N GLN A 230 31.84 3.60 7.54
CA GLN A 230 32.60 4.71 6.95
C GLN A 230 32.73 5.91 7.89
N LEU A 231 31.81 6.09 8.84
CA LEU A 231 31.89 7.13 9.86
C LEU A 231 32.89 6.74 10.94
N ASP A 232 32.85 5.49 11.40
CA ASP A 232 33.80 4.98 12.39
C ASP A 232 35.24 5.03 11.86
N GLY A 233 35.45 4.69 10.59
CA GLY A 233 36.77 4.77 9.95
C GLY A 233 37.26 6.19 9.62
N LYS A 234 36.42 7.23 9.75
CA LYS A 234 36.84 8.65 9.62
C LYS A 234 37.19 9.30 10.97
N LEU A 235 36.88 8.63 12.08
CA LEU A 235 37.13 9.10 13.44
C LEU A 235 38.37 8.46 14.09
N SER A 236 39.05 7.52 13.41
CA SER A 236 40.35 6.94 13.76
C SER A 236 41.50 7.57 12.97
#